data_AF-A0A9D6X6N4-F1
#
_entry.id   AF-A0A9D6X6N4-F1
#
_cell.length_a   1.000
_cell.length_b   1.000
_cell.length_c   1.000
_cell.angle_alpha   90.00
_cell.angle_beta   90.00
_cell.angle_gamma   90.00
#
_symmetry.space_group_name_H-M   'P 1'
#
loop_
_entity.id
_entity.type
_entity.pdbx_description
1 polymer ?
#
loop_
_entity_poly.entity_id
_entity_poly.type
_entity_poly.pdbx_seq_one_letter_code
_entity_poly.pdbx_strand_id
1 'polypeptide(L)'
;MTSAETEPAVVPADTSSFVLVEPSHAGNVGAAARAIKVMGFSRLVLVRPRTAGLHLEGEAVARASGAADVLEAARTVTTLAEALQGSTLACATAMTPRDFGPPTQAPREALPAAAAAGHRVAFVFGPERTGLANDDVYRCHLCLSIPTHPDYGSLNLAQAVQLIAYDWRQALGGFAVRSRTAEARWADAAAVQGLLEHWREALVAIGFLDPAAPKKLLPRLNQLANRARLTEEEVHILRGIARAAATAAAAAGSGRAATPAAGADMNRHPRSRKG
;
A
#
# COMPACT_ATOMS: atom_id res chain seq x y z
N MET A 1 -9.83 21.35 23.65
CA MET A 1 -9.83 21.54 22.19
C MET A 1 -10.29 20.23 21.59
N THR A 2 -11.52 20.23 21.09
CA THR A 2 -12.27 19.07 20.63
C THR A 2 -11.62 18.43 19.41
N SER A 3 -11.29 17.15 19.51
CA SER A 3 -10.91 16.31 18.38
C SER A 3 -12.04 16.35 17.36
N ALA A 4 -11.79 16.96 16.21
CA ALA A 4 -12.71 16.90 15.08
C ALA A 4 -12.73 15.46 14.57
N GLU A 5 -13.77 14.71 14.94
CA GLU A 5 -14.15 13.51 14.21
C GLU A 5 -14.35 13.95 12.75
N THR A 6 -13.42 13.55 11.90
CA THR A 6 -13.55 13.76 10.46
C THR A 6 -14.71 12.87 10.03
N GLU A 7 -15.88 13.48 9.81
CA GLU A 7 -17.01 12.79 9.18
C GLU A 7 -16.49 12.04 7.95
N PRO A 8 -16.85 10.76 7.76
CA PRO A 8 -16.42 10.03 6.58
C PRO A 8 -16.94 10.80 5.37
N ALA A 9 -16.02 11.30 4.54
CA ALA A 9 -16.36 11.94 3.29
C ALA A 9 -17.39 11.06 2.56
N VAL A 10 -18.61 11.58 2.39
CA VAL A 10 -19.68 10.90 1.67
C VAL A 10 -19.18 10.75 0.24
N VAL A 11 -18.67 9.57 -0.09
CA VAL A 11 -18.28 9.24 -1.46
C VAL A 11 -19.57 9.38 -2.29
N PRO A 12 -19.64 10.30 -3.26
CA PRO A 12 -20.81 10.41 -4.12
C PRO A 12 -21.13 9.02 -4.68
N ALA A 13 -22.41 8.64 -4.68
CA ALA A 13 -22.81 7.32 -5.16
C ALA A 13 -22.35 7.15 -6.61
N ASP A 14 -21.25 6.42 -6.81
CA ASP A 14 -20.72 6.18 -8.15
C ASP A 14 -21.73 5.34 -8.93
N THR A 15 -22.13 5.87 -10.08
CA THR A 15 -23.14 5.26 -10.95
C THR A 15 -22.54 4.30 -11.97
N SER A 16 -21.22 4.14 -11.96
CA SER A 16 -20.48 3.25 -12.85
C SER A 16 -20.94 1.80 -12.71
N SER A 17 -21.01 1.10 -13.84
CA SER A 17 -21.50 -0.28 -13.92
C SER A 17 -20.45 -1.22 -14.51
N PHE A 18 -20.39 -2.43 -13.96
CA PHE A 18 -19.55 -3.51 -14.46
C PHE A 18 -20.44 -4.52 -15.17
N VAL A 19 -20.22 -4.67 -16.48
CA VAL A 19 -21.06 -5.46 -17.38
C VAL A 19 -20.31 -6.71 -17.80
N LEU A 20 -20.80 -7.88 -17.40
CA LEU A 20 -20.25 -9.18 -17.81
C LEU A 20 -21.11 -9.73 -18.94
N VAL A 21 -20.55 -9.84 -20.14
CA VAL A 21 -21.22 -10.41 -21.32
C VAL A 21 -20.97 -11.91 -21.37
N GLU A 22 -22.06 -12.66 -21.43
CA GLU A 22 -22.11 -14.12 -21.52
C GLU A 22 -21.17 -14.86 -20.54
N PRO A 23 -21.13 -14.47 -19.25
CA PRO A 23 -20.29 -15.16 -18.27
C PRO A 23 -20.68 -16.64 -18.18
N SER A 24 -19.67 -17.50 -18.06
CA SER A 24 -19.87 -18.95 -18.10
C SER A 24 -19.67 -19.64 -16.75
N HIS A 25 -18.88 -19.08 -15.83
CA HIS A 25 -18.61 -19.69 -14.53
C HIS A 25 -19.17 -18.85 -13.38
N ALA A 26 -20.03 -19.45 -12.55
CA ALA A 26 -20.59 -18.81 -11.36
C ALA A 26 -19.51 -18.28 -10.42
N GLY A 27 -18.43 -19.05 -10.20
CA GLY A 27 -17.31 -18.62 -9.38
C GLY A 27 -16.64 -17.31 -9.84
N ASN A 28 -16.56 -17.06 -11.16
CA ASN A 28 -16.02 -15.80 -11.68
C ASN A 28 -16.98 -14.63 -11.46
N VAL A 29 -18.29 -14.86 -11.58
CA VAL A 29 -19.31 -13.83 -11.27
C VAL A 29 -19.23 -13.44 -9.80
N GLY A 30 -19.14 -14.41 -8.90
CA GLY A 30 -18.95 -14.18 -7.47
C GLY A 30 -17.65 -13.42 -7.15
N ALA A 31 -16.53 -13.85 -7.72
CA ALA A 31 -15.25 -13.18 -7.54
C ALA A 31 -15.22 -11.75 -8.13
N ALA A 32 -15.93 -11.51 -9.24
CA ALA A 32 -16.10 -10.18 -9.82
C ALA A 32 -16.95 -9.29 -8.91
N ALA A 33 -18.07 -9.79 -8.36
CA ALA A 33 -18.88 -9.07 -7.37
C ALA A 33 -18.06 -8.66 -6.14
N ARG A 34 -17.21 -9.57 -5.64
CA ARG A 34 -16.24 -9.24 -4.60
C ARG A 34 -15.33 -8.09 -5.04
N ALA A 35 -14.67 -8.21 -6.18
CA ALA A 35 -13.74 -7.20 -6.71
C ALA A 35 -14.38 -5.80 -6.82
N ILE A 36 -15.61 -5.75 -7.34
CA ILE A 36 -16.44 -4.54 -7.44
C ILE A 36 -16.66 -3.93 -6.05
N LYS A 37 -17.07 -4.74 -5.06
CA LYS A 37 -17.35 -4.26 -3.71
C LYS A 37 -16.12 -3.76 -2.97
N VAL A 38 -14.98 -4.47 -3.04
CA VAL A 38 -13.76 -4.02 -2.33
C VAL A 38 -13.27 -2.67 -2.85
N MET A 39 -13.55 -2.36 -4.11
CA MET A 39 -13.23 -1.07 -4.73
C MET A 39 -14.35 -0.02 -4.53
N GLY A 40 -15.37 -0.32 -3.72
CA GLY A 40 -16.43 0.62 -3.34
C GLY A 40 -17.50 0.85 -4.40
N PHE A 41 -17.71 -0.11 -5.29
CA PHE A 41 -18.79 -0.09 -6.28
C PHE A 41 -19.83 -1.16 -5.95
N SER A 42 -21.00 -1.10 -6.60
CA SER A 42 -22.11 -2.02 -6.32
C SER A 42 -22.90 -2.47 -7.54
N ARG A 43 -22.69 -1.87 -8.72
CA ARG A 43 -23.51 -2.13 -9.90
C ARG A 43 -22.88 -3.19 -10.79
N LEU A 44 -23.37 -4.42 -10.67
CA LEU A 44 -23.07 -5.54 -11.56
C LEU A 44 -24.24 -5.78 -12.53
N VAL A 45 -23.94 -5.96 -13.81
CA VAL A 45 -24.93 -6.32 -14.85
C VAL A 45 -24.43 -7.54 -15.60
N LEU A 46 -25.29 -8.54 -15.78
CA LEU A 46 -25.01 -9.74 -16.55
C LEU A 46 -25.82 -9.70 -17.84
N VAL A 47 -25.14 -9.74 -18.99
CA VAL A 47 -25.78 -9.82 -20.30
C VAL A 47 -25.76 -11.27 -20.75
N ARG A 48 -26.93 -11.90 -20.91
CA ARG A 48 -27.06 -13.29 -21.37
C ARG A 48 -26.13 -14.29 -20.65
N PRO A 49 -26.13 -14.37 -19.30
CA PRO A 49 -25.33 -15.38 -18.61
C PRO A 49 -25.66 -16.78 -19.13
N ARG A 50 -24.64 -17.66 -19.23
CA ARG A 50 -24.80 -19.02 -19.80
C ARG A 50 -25.91 -19.83 -19.13
N THR A 51 -26.09 -19.64 -17.83
CA THR A 51 -27.16 -20.24 -17.02
C THR A 51 -28.04 -19.13 -16.44
N ALA A 52 -29.36 -19.33 -16.46
CA ALA A 52 -30.28 -18.42 -15.77
C ALA A 52 -30.00 -18.45 -14.27
N GLY A 53 -29.86 -17.28 -13.65
CA GLY A 53 -29.55 -17.20 -12.22
C GLY A 53 -28.10 -17.59 -11.85
N LEU A 54 -27.15 -17.56 -12.80
CA LEU A 54 -25.74 -17.90 -12.57
C LEU A 54 -25.11 -17.19 -11.34
N HIS A 55 -25.56 -15.97 -11.02
CA HIS A 55 -25.10 -15.19 -9.85
C HIS A 55 -25.68 -15.66 -8.51
N LEU A 56 -26.72 -16.50 -8.54
CA LEU A 56 -27.38 -17.06 -7.36
C LEU A 56 -26.90 -18.49 -7.05
N GLU A 57 -26.10 -19.08 -7.93
CA GLU A 57 -25.53 -20.40 -7.69
C GLU A 57 -24.61 -20.39 -6.47
N GLY A 58 -24.56 -21.51 -5.75
CA GLY A 58 -23.80 -21.62 -4.49
C GLY A 58 -22.32 -21.26 -4.65
N GLU A 59 -21.71 -21.55 -5.81
CA GLU A 59 -20.32 -21.17 -6.08
C GLU A 59 -20.15 -19.64 -6.21
N ALA A 60 -21.10 -18.95 -6.87
CA ALA A 60 -21.07 -17.49 -6.99
C ALA A 60 -21.15 -16.84 -5.60
N VAL A 61 -22.11 -17.29 -4.78
CA VAL A 61 -22.29 -16.80 -3.41
C VAL A 61 -21.04 -17.05 -2.56
N ALA A 62 -20.48 -18.26 -2.63
CA ALA A 62 -19.26 -18.61 -1.90
C ALA A 62 -18.05 -17.75 -2.31
N ARG A 63 -17.89 -17.47 -3.62
CA ARG A 63 -16.79 -16.64 -4.13
C ARG A 63 -16.97 -15.15 -3.88
N ALA A 64 -18.21 -14.67 -3.79
CA ALA A 64 -18.51 -13.29 -3.43
C ALA A 64 -18.16 -12.97 -1.97
N SER A 65 -18.17 -13.96 -1.07
CA SER A 65 -17.86 -13.76 0.35
C SER A 65 -18.74 -12.65 0.93
N GLY A 66 -18.18 -11.55 1.43
CA GLY A 66 -18.92 -10.40 1.95
C GLY A 66 -19.63 -9.51 0.91
N ALA A 67 -19.70 -9.92 -0.37
CA ALA A 67 -20.30 -9.16 -1.47
C ALA A 67 -21.60 -9.76 -2.04
N ALA A 68 -22.35 -10.51 -1.22
CA ALA A 68 -23.63 -11.09 -1.62
C ALA A 68 -24.65 -10.02 -2.06
N ASP A 69 -24.65 -8.86 -1.41
CA ASP A 69 -25.47 -7.70 -1.78
C ASP A 69 -25.24 -7.21 -3.22
N VAL A 70 -24.01 -7.30 -3.74
CA VAL A 70 -23.72 -6.96 -5.14
C VAL A 70 -24.29 -7.99 -6.11
N LEU A 71 -24.31 -9.28 -5.72
CA LEU A 71 -24.95 -10.33 -6.51
C LEU A 71 -26.48 -10.21 -6.46
N GLU A 72 -27.05 -9.96 -5.29
CA GLU A 72 -28.51 -9.80 -5.09
C GLU A 72 -29.06 -8.59 -5.86
N ALA A 73 -28.29 -7.50 -5.92
CA ALA A 73 -28.63 -6.31 -6.69
C ALA A 73 -28.25 -6.42 -8.18
N ALA A 74 -27.61 -7.51 -8.61
CA ALA A 74 -27.15 -7.66 -9.98
C ALA A 74 -28.33 -7.73 -10.95
N ARG A 75 -28.27 -6.95 -12.02
CA ARG A 75 -29.29 -6.99 -13.08
C ARG A 75 -28.90 -8.02 -14.13
N THR A 76 -29.84 -8.87 -14.53
CA THR A 76 -29.66 -9.76 -15.69
C THR A 76 -30.48 -9.23 -16.85
N VAL A 77 -29.84 -9.04 -18.00
CA VAL A 77 -30.43 -8.43 -19.20
C VAL A 77 -30.11 -9.27 -20.45
N THR A 78 -30.83 -9.01 -21.55
CA THR A 78 -30.70 -9.81 -22.78
C THR A 78 -29.76 -9.20 -23.82
N THR A 79 -29.54 -7.89 -23.76
CA THR A 79 -28.72 -7.18 -24.74
C THR A 79 -27.68 -6.27 -24.07
N LEU A 80 -26.55 -6.06 -24.76
CA LEU A 80 -25.57 -5.08 -24.32
C LEU A 80 -26.16 -3.67 -24.31
N ALA A 81 -27.02 -3.33 -25.28
CA ALA A 81 -27.69 -2.04 -25.35
C ALA A 81 -28.49 -1.74 -24.06
N GLU A 82 -29.20 -2.73 -23.52
CA GLU A 82 -29.94 -2.60 -22.25
C GLU A 82 -28.98 -2.40 -21.06
N ALA A 83 -27.86 -3.12 -21.01
CA ALA A 83 -26.85 -2.95 -19.97
C ALA A 83 -26.19 -1.56 -19.99
N LEU A 84 -26.04 -0.95 -21.17
CA LEU A 84 -25.41 0.36 -21.33
C LEU A 84 -26.36 1.54 -21.07
N GLN A 85 -27.65 1.30 -20.85
CA GLN A 85 -28.62 2.37 -20.61
C GLN A 85 -28.21 3.27 -19.44
N GLY A 86 -28.19 4.57 -19.69
CA GLY A 86 -27.81 5.58 -18.71
C GLY A 86 -26.31 5.83 -18.62
N SER A 87 -25.44 5.02 -19.24
CA SER A 87 -24.00 5.31 -19.29
C SER A 87 -23.69 6.39 -20.34
N THR A 88 -22.75 7.28 -20.04
CA THR A 88 -22.27 8.30 -20.99
C THR A 88 -20.94 7.90 -21.63
N LEU A 89 -20.26 6.92 -21.05
CA LEU A 89 -19.04 6.35 -21.58
C LEU A 89 -19.11 4.84 -21.41
N ALA A 90 -18.86 4.10 -22.50
CA ALA A 90 -18.81 2.65 -22.50
C ALA A 90 -17.39 2.23 -22.89
N CYS A 91 -16.75 1.44 -22.03
CA CYS A 91 -15.38 1.00 -22.15
C CYS A 91 -15.36 -0.52 -22.34
N ALA A 92 -15.07 -0.98 -23.55
CA ALA A 92 -14.79 -2.39 -23.80
C ALA A 92 -13.46 -2.78 -23.17
N THR A 93 -13.31 -4.01 -22.70
CA THR A 93 -12.00 -4.57 -22.33
C THR A 93 -11.52 -5.60 -23.35
N ALA A 94 -10.31 -5.45 -23.85
CA ALA A 94 -9.69 -6.42 -24.75
C ALA A 94 -8.18 -6.49 -24.54
N MET A 95 -7.60 -7.68 -24.73
CA MET A 95 -6.14 -7.85 -24.66
C MET A 95 -5.44 -7.15 -25.84
N THR A 96 -5.97 -7.32 -27.04
CA THR A 96 -5.40 -6.77 -28.28
C THR A 96 -6.32 -5.71 -28.88
N PRO A 97 -5.75 -4.65 -29.50
CA PRO A 97 -6.51 -3.72 -30.32
C PRO A 97 -7.31 -4.47 -31.39
N ARG A 98 -8.42 -3.86 -31.83
CA ARG A 98 -9.23 -4.35 -32.94
C ARG A 98 -9.04 -3.44 -34.15
N ASP A 99 -8.98 -4.02 -35.34
CA ASP A 99 -8.75 -3.30 -36.60
C ASP A 99 -9.80 -2.21 -36.84
N PHE A 100 -11.04 -2.55 -36.52
CA PHE A 100 -12.16 -1.63 -36.40
C PHE A 100 -12.52 -1.56 -34.93
N GLY A 101 -12.68 -0.37 -34.37
CA GLY A 101 -13.00 -0.23 -32.95
C GLY A 101 -12.62 1.14 -32.40
N PRO A 102 -13.05 1.44 -31.17
CA PRO A 102 -12.65 2.66 -30.49
C PRO A 102 -11.13 2.67 -30.23
N PRO A 103 -10.54 3.84 -29.93
CA PRO A 103 -9.13 3.93 -29.55
C PRO A 103 -8.82 2.97 -28.38
N THR A 104 -7.67 2.29 -28.46
CA THR A 104 -7.22 1.39 -27.39
C THR A 104 -6.24 2.11 -26.49
N GLN A 105 -6.50 2.13 -25.18
CA GLN A 105 -5.66 2.82 -24.20
C GLN A 105 -5.49 1.99 -22.92
N ALA A 106 -4.41 2.26 -22.19
CA ALA A 106 -4.21 1.70 -20.86
C ALA A 106 -5.18 2.36 -19.85
N PRO A 107 -5.80 1.59 -18.93
CA PRO A 107 -6.75 2.13 -17.95
C PRO A 107 -6.19 3.30 -17.14
N ARG A 108 -4.97 3.15 -16.63
CA ARG A 108 -4.31 4.16 -15.80
C ARG A 108 -4.09 5.51 -16.50
N GLU A 109 -4.05 5.52 -17.82
CA GLU A 109 -3.88 6.73 -18.63
C GLU A 109 -5.24 7.34 -19.04
N ALA A 110 -6.22 6.50 -19.39
CA ALA A 110 -7.49 6.95 -19.93
C ALA A 110 -8.51 7.35 -18.84
N LEU A 111 -8.54 6.63 -17.73
CA LEU A 111 -9.56 6.78 -16.70
C LEU A 111 -9.55 8.13 -15.95
N PRO A 112 -8.39 8.77 -15.67
CA PRO A 112 -8.39 10.10 -15.05
C PRO A 112 -9.16 11.16 -15.86
N ALA A 113 -9.07 11.12 -17.20
CA ALA A 113 -9.81 12.04 -18.06
C ALA A 113 -11.32 11.77 -17.99
N ALA A 114 -11.72 10.50 -17.99
CA ALA A 114 -13.13 10.12 -17.86
C ALA A 114 -13.73 10.53 -16.50
N ALA A 115 -12.94 10.41 -15.42
CA ALA A 115 -13.32 10.86 -14.08
C ALA A 115 -13.47 12.39 -14.02
N ALA A 116 -12.51 13.13 -14.56
CA ALA A 116 -12.55 14.60 -14.61
C ALA A 116 -13.74 15.14 -15.43
N ALA A 117 -14.14 14.43 -16.48
CA ALA A 117 -15.31 14.74 -17.28
C ALA A 117 -16.66 14.36 -16.61
N GLY A 118 -16.63 13.69 -15.45
CA GLY A 118 -17.83 13.28 -14.72
C GLY A 118 -18.67 12.23 -15.46
N HIS A 119 -18.05 11.38 -16.27
CA HIS A 119 -18.77 10.36 -17.02
C HIS A 119 -19.38 9.29 -16.11
N ARG A 120 -20.57 8.81 -16.50
CA ARG A 120 -21.15 7.55 -15.97
C ARG A 120 -20.63 6.41 -16.82
N VAL A 121 -19.73 5.61 -16.27
CA VAL A 121 -18.94 4.66 -17.05
C VAL A 121 -19.50 3.24 -16.96
N ALA A 122 -19.67 2.59 -18.10
CA ALA A 122 -19.88 1.14 -18.18
C ALA A 122 -18.60 0.45 -18.61
N PHE A 123 -18.06 -0.43 -17.75
CA PHE A 123 -16.94 -1.31 -18.07
C PHE A 123 -17.48 -2.65 -18.57
N VAL A 124 -17.19 -2.99 -19.81
CA VAL A 124 -17.75 -4.17 -20.49
C VAL A 124 -16.68 -5.24 -20.62
N PHE A 125 -16.96 -6.41 -20.07
CA PHE A 125 -16.07 -7.57 -20.06
C PHE A 125 -16.72 -8.73 -20.81
N GLY A 126 -15.93 -9.44 -21.60
CA GLY A 126 -16.42 -10.57 -22.40
C GLY A 126 -16.28 -11.92 -21.70
N PRO A 127 -16.75 -13.00 -22.35
CA PRO A 127 -16.59 -14.37 -21.87
C PRO A 127 -15.13 -14.76 -21.69
N GLU A 128 -14.89 -15.66 -20.73
CA GLU A 128 -13.54 -16.02 -20.27
C GLU A 128 -12.64 -16.61 -21.37
N ARG A 129 -13.23 -17.32 -22.34
CA ARG A 129 -12.47 -18.02 -23.38
C ARG A 129 -12.25 -17.21 -24.64
N THR A 130 -13.17 -16.30 -24.96
CA THR A 130 -13.24 -15.64 -26.27
C THR A 130 -13.02 -14.14 -26.18
N GLY A 131 -13.19 -13.55 -24.99
CA GLY A 131 -13.30 -12.11 -24.86
C GLY A 131 -14.55 -11.57 -25.58
N LEU A 132 -14.65 -10.25 -25.66
CA LEU A 132 -15.79 -9.58 -26.32
C LEU A 132 -15.81 -9.87 -27.82
N ALA A 133 -17.02 -10.07 -28.33
CA ALA A 133 -17.26 -10.08 -29.77
C ALA A 133 -16.96 -8.69 -30.35
N ASN A 134 -16.55 -8.66 -31.62
CA ASN A 134 -16.27 -7.41 -32.33
C ASN A 134 -17.46 -6.44 -32.27
N ASP A 135 -18.68 -6.93 -32.51
CA ASP A 135 -19.90 -6.11 -32.46
C ASP A 135 -20.16 -5.48 -31.07
N ASP A 136 -19.71 -6.11 -29.98
CA ASP A 136 -19.81 -5.56 -28.64
C ASP A 136 -18.73 -4.47 -28.41
N VAL A 137 -17.52 -4.69 -28.90
CA VAL A 137 -16.42 -3.70 -28.85
C VAL A 137 -16.80 -2.45 -29.66
N TYR A 138 -17.43 -2.62 -30.83
CA TYR A 138 -17.78 -1.50 -31.74
C TYR A 138 -18.88 -0.60 -31.17
N ARG A 139 -19.64 -1.09 -30.19
CA ARG A 139 -20.66 -0.30 -29.46
C ARG A 139 -20.06 0.54 -28.34
N CYS A 140 -18.79 0.34 -28.01
CA CYS A 140 -18.10 1.07 -26.96
C CYS A 140 -17.37 2.30 -27.52
N HIS A 141 -17.14 3.28 -26.66
CA HIS A 141 -16.48 4.54 -26.99
C HIS A 141 -14.96 4.45 -26.81
N LEU A 142 -14.51 3.53 -25.95
CA LEU A 142 -13.11 3.30 -25.61
C LEU A 142 -12.85 1.79 -25.51
N CYS A 143 -11.67 1.36 -25.92
CA CYS A 143 -11.17 0.02 -25.60
C CYS A 143 -10.05 0.13 -24.56
N LEU A 144 -10.22 -0.52 -23.42
CA LEU A 144 -9.23 -0.62 -22.36
C LEU A 144 -8.44 -1.91 -22.55
N SER A 145 -7.12 -1.79 -22.70
CA SER A 145 -6.20 -2.92 -22.67
C SER A 145 -5.32 -2.83 -21.43
N ILE A 146 -5.43 -3.82 -20.55
CA ILE A 146 -4.62 -3.89 -19.33
C ILE A 146 -3.21 -4.32 -19.74
N PRO A 147 -2.16 -3.51 -19.47
CA PRO A 147 -0.80 -3.92 -19.74
C PRO A 147 -0.46 -5.20 -18.96
N THR A 148 -0.04 -6.23 -19.68
CA THR A 148 0.33 -7.56 -19.15
C THR A 148 1.62 -8.02 -19.80
N HIS A 149 2.13 -9.19 -19.40
CA HIS A 149 3.31 -9.77 -20.04
C HIS A 149 3.04 -10.03 -21.54
N PRO A 150 3.94 -9.63 -22.47
CA PRO A 150 3.69 -9.74 -23.90
C PRO A 150 3.40 -11.18 -24.35
N ASP A 151 4.03 -12.18 -23.71
CA ASP A 151 3.87 -13.59 -24.07
C ASP A 151 2.72 -14.29 -23.33
N TYR A 152 2.09 -13.65 -22.33
CA TYR A 152 1.01 -14.25 -21.55
C TYR A 152 0.12 -13.17 -20.91
N GLY A 153 -0.86 -12.69 -21.68
CA GLY A 153 -1.77 -11.60 -21.26
C GLY A 153 -3.20 -11.99 -20.90
N SER A 154 -3.50 -13.30 -20.86
CA SER A 154 -4.85 -13.79 -20.57
C SER A 154 -5.16 -13.73 -19.08
N LEU A 155 -5.78 -12.64 -18.64
CA LEU A 155 -6.28 -12.50 -17.27
C LEU A 155 -7.57 -13.29 -17.06
N ASN A 156 -7.76 -13.85 -15.87
CA ASN A 156 -9.07 -14.32 -15.45
C ASN A 156 -10.06 -13.15 -15.39
N LEU A 157 -11.34 -13.40 -15.70
CA LEU A 157 -12.40 -12.38 -15.74
C LEU A 157 -12.45 -11.53 -14.45
N ALA A 158 -12.46 -12.16 -13.27
CA ALA A 158 -12.52 -11.44 -12.01
C ALA A 158 -11.24 -10.64 -11.73
N GLN A 159 -10.09 -11.08 -12.23
CA GLN A 159 -8.82 -10.33 -12.13
C GLN A 159 -8.85 -9.09 -13.02
N ALA A 160 -9.36 -9.21 -14.25
CA ALA A 160 -9.55 -8.06 -15.14
C ALA A 160 -10.52 -7.05 -14.53
N VAL A 161 -11.65 -7.52 -13.98
CA VAL A 161 -12.60 -6.67 -13.23
C VAL A 161 -11.91 -5.98 -12.06
N GLN A 162 -11.09 -6.71 -11.28
CA GLN A 162 -10.37 -6.15 -10.14
C GLN A 162 -9.40 -5.04 -10.52
N LEU A 163 -8.62 -5.23 -11.60
CA LEU A 163 -7.65 -4.22 -12.05
C LEU A 163 -8.34 -2.97 -12.59
N ILE A 164 -9.39 -3.13 -13.40
CA ILE A 164 -10.19 -2.00 -13.91
C ILE A 164 -10.89 -1.26 -12.77
N ALA A 165 -11.53 -1.98 -11.86
CA ALA A 165 -12.19 -1.38 -10.70
C ALA A 165 -11.17 -0.64 -9.81
N TYR A 166 -9.97 -1.20 -9.62
CA TYR A 166 -8.92 -0.54 -8.87
C TYR A 166 -8.44 0.75 -9.54
N ASP A 167 -8.07 0.72 -10.82
CA ASP A 167 -7.61 1.92 -11.53
C ASP A 167 -8.73 2.97 -11.63
N TRP A 168 -10.00 2.56 -11.77
CA TRP A 168 -11.14 3.48 -11.72
C TRP A 168 -11.29 4.12 -10.34
N ARG A 169 -11.18 3.34 -9.26
CA ARG A 169 -11.17 3.88 -7.89
C ARG A 169 -10.02 4.87 -7.69
N GLN A 170 -8.83 4.59 -8.21
CA GLN A 170 -7.70 5.53 -8.15
C GLN A 170 -7.99 6.82 -8.93
N ALA A 171 -8.58 6.73 -10.12
CA ALA A 171 -8.99 7.90 -10.91
C ALA A 171 -10.03 8.78 -10.18
N LEU A 172 -10.87 8.18 -9.33
CA LEU A 172 -11.83 8.86 -8.46
C LEU A 172 -11.25 9.37 -7.13
N GLY A 173 -9.93 9.30 -6.93
CA GLY A 173 -9.24 9.78 -5.72
C GLY A 173 -8.86 8.70 -4.71
N GLY A 174 -9.20 7.44 -4.95
CA GLY A 174 -8.75 6.31 -4.15
C GLY A 174 -9.40 6.20 -2.76
N PHE A 175 -8.84 5.30 -1.94
CA PHE A 175 -9.13 5.23 -0.51
C PHE A 175 -7.82 5.40 0.27
N ALA A 176 -7.85 6.22 1.33
CA ALA A 176 -6.71 6.37 2.21
C ALA A 176 -6.42 5.05 2.94
N VAL A 177 -5.14 4.69 3.04
CA VAL A 177 -4.71 3.59 3.90
C VAL A 177 -4.90 4.03 5.35
N ARG A 178 -5.87 3.42 6.04
CA ARG A 178 -6.09 3.65 7.46
C ARG A 178 -5.06 2.86 8.26
N SER A 179 -4.17 3.58 8.95
CA SER A 179 -3.27 2.93 9.90
C SER A 179 -4.08 2.22 10.99
N ARG A 180 -3.68 0.98 11.32
CA ARG A 180 -4.22 0.24 12.46
C ARG A 180 -3.33 0.34 13.70
N THR A 181 -2.21 1.05 13.60
CA THR A 181 -1.29 1.29 14.72
C THR A 181 -1.54 2.67 15.31
N ALA A 182 -1.30 2.80 16.62
CA ALA A 182 -1.31 4.11 17.27
C ALA A 182 -0.33 5.07 16.57
N GLU A 183 -0.64 6.36 16.59
CA GLU A 183 0.28 7.37 16.12
C GLU A 183 1.53 7.38 17.00
N ALA A 184 2.70 7.39 16.34
CA ALA A 184 3.97 7.47 17.04
C ALA A 184 4.10 8.82 17.75
N ARG A 185 4.38 8.78 19.06
CA ARG A 185 4.72 9.97 19.83
C ARG A 185 6.18 10.31 19.60
N TRP A 186 6.42 11.24 18.69
CA TRP A 186 7.77 11.68 18.35
C TRP A 186 8.41 12.44 19.51
N ALA A 187 9.67 12.14 19.78
CA ALA A 187 10.45 12.90 20.75
C ALA A 187 10.66 14.32 20.24
N ASP A 188 10.51 15.30 21.13
CA ASP A 188 10.83 16.68 20.81
C ASP A 188 12.36 16.92 20.76
N ALA A 189 12.74 18.11 20.29
CA ALA A 189 14.14 18.47 20.18
C ALA A 189 14.86 18.40 21.54
N ALA A 190 14.19 18.75 22.64
CA ALA A 190 14.75 18.74 23.99
C ALA A 190 15.04 17.31 24.47
N ALA A 191 14.13 16.37 24.20
CA ALA A 191 14.29 14.96 24.49
C ALA A 191 15.48 14.37 23.71
N VAL A 192 15.61 14.72 22.43
CA VAL A 192 16.77 14.31 21.61
C VAL A 192 18.08 14.93 22.12
N GLN A 193 18.10 16.22 22.51
CA GLN A 193 19.31 16.82 23.07
C GLN A 193 19.72 16.19 24.40
N GLY A 194 18.78 15.94 25.32
CA GLY A 194 19.10 15.26 26.57
C GLY A 194 19.51 13.79 26.37
N LEU A 195 19.05 13.14 25.30
CA LEU A 195 19.59 11.84 24.90
C LEU A 195 21.07 11.95 24.52
N LEU A 196 21.42 12.91 23.66
CA LEU A 196 22.81 13.12 23.22
C LEU A 196 23.73 13.46 24.40
N GLU A 197 23.23 14.16 25.41
CA GLU A 197 23.99 14.47 26.61
C GLU A 197 24.30 13.22 27.45
N HIS A 198 23.30 12.37 27.74
CA HIS A 198 23.56 11.09 28.41
C HIS A 198 24.52 10.19 27.60
N TRP A 199 24.42 10.21 26.27
CA TRP A 199 25.35 9.49 25.40
C TRP A 199 26.76 10.08 25.45
N ARG A 200 26.92 11.40 25.52
CA ARG A 200 28.21 12.05 25.73
C ARG A 200 28.86 11.54 27.02
N GLU A 201 28.13 11.58 28.13
CA GLU A 201 28.61 11.10 29.44
C GLU A 201 29.01 9.62 29.39
N ALA A 202 28.15 8.76 28.82
CA ALA A 202 28.42 7.34 28.68
C ALA A 202 29.65 7.05 27.83
N LEU A 203 29.79 7.74 26.69
CA LEU A 203 30.92 7.56 25.77
C LEU A 203 32.24 8.02 26.39
N VAL A 204 32.22 9.07 27.24
CA VAL A 204 33.40 9.48 28.02
C VAL A 204 33.72 8.44 29.09
N ALA A 205 32.72 7.98 29.84
CA ALA A 205 32.91 7.03 30.94
C ALA A 205 33.52 5.69 30.46
N ILE A 206 33.11 5.19 29.30
CA ILE A 206 33.67 3.96 28.71
C ILE A 206 35.01 4.18 27.98
N GLY A 207 35.52 5.42 27.92
CA GLY A 207 36.78 5.77 27.26
C GLY A 207 36.71 5.85 25.72
N PHE A 208 35.52 5.87 25.12
CA PHE A 208 35.36 6.00 23.66
C PHE A 208 35.51 7.46 23.19
N LEU A 209 35.02 8.40 23.99
CA LEU A 209 35.09 9.83 23.71
C LEU A 209 36.10 10.50 24.65
N ASP A 210 37.19 11.02 24.07
CA ASP A 210 38.10 11.92 24.78
C ASP A 210 37.46 13.33 24.84
N PRO A 211 37.13 13.87 26.03
CA PRO A 211 36.56 15.21 26.16
C PRO A 211 37.52 16.32 25.73
N ALA A 212 38.84 16.09 25.74
CA ALA A 212 39.83 17.04 25.24
C ALA A 212 39.95 17.03 23.71
N ALA A 213 39.46 15.98 23.04
CA ALA A 213 39.49 15.83 21.59
C ALA A 213 38.18 15.22 21.03
N PRO A 214 37.02 15.85 21.23
CA PRO A 214 35.71 15.24 20.93
C PRO A 214 35.40 15.10 19.44
N LYS A 215 36.21 15.74 18.57
CA LYS A 215 36.01 15.81 17.11
C LYS A 215 34.56 16.19 16.78
N LYS A 216 33.96 15.57 15.75
CA LYS A 216 32.56 15.80 15.31
C LYS A 216 31.62 14.66 15.70
N LEU A 217 31.91 13.92 16.77
CA LEU A 217 31.12 12.74 17.14
C LEU A 217 29.67 13.09 17.51
N LEU A 218 29.45 13.99 18.47
CA LEU A 218 28.09 14.36 18.89
C LEU A 218 27.26 15.00 17.77
N PRO A 219 27.80 15.91 16.93
CA PRO A 219 27.07 16.37 15.75
C PRO A 219 26.66 15.23 14.80
N ARG A 220 27.49 14.20 14.62
CA ARG A 220 27.14 13.03 13.79
C ARG A 220 26.06 12.16 14.43
N LEU A 221 26.09 11.98 15.76
CA LEU A 221 25.03 11.29 16.49
C LEU A 221 23.71 12.07 16.47
N ASN A 222 23.76 13.40 16.56
CA ASN A 222 22.59 14.25 16.38
C ASN A 222 21.97 14.08 14.99
N GLN A 223 22.80 14.07 13.94
CA GLN A 223 22.33 13.82 12.57
C GLN A 223 21.75 12.41 12.39
N LEU A 224 22.29 11.41 13.10
CA LEU A 224 21.70 10.06 13.12
C LEU A 224 20.32 10.08 13.78
N ALA A 225 20.18 10.68 14.97
CA ALA A 225 18.91 10.78 15.68
C ALA A 225 17.84 11.53 14.88
N ASN A 226 18.22 12.62 14.20
CA ASN A 226 17.33 13.39 13.35
C ASN A 226 16.81 12.57 12.15
N ARG A 227 17.67 11.79 11.49
CA ARG A 227 17.24 10.90 10.40
C ARG A 227 16.36 9.75 10.90
N ALA A 228 16.64 9.23 12.09
CA ALA A 228 15.86 8.16 12.70
C ALA A 228 14.45 8.61 13.12
N ARG A 229 14.25 9.92 13.38
CA ARG A 229 13.00 10.50 13.90
C ARG A 229 12.52 9.71 15.13
N LEU A 230 13.30 9.75 16.19
CA LEU A 230 13.04 8.93 17.38
C LEU A 230 11.70 9.27 18.04
N THR A 231 11.04 8.24 18.54
CA THR A 231 9.89 8.34 19.46
C THR A 231 10.36 8.63 20.88
N GLU A 232 9.44 9.11 21.73
CA GLU A 232 9.70 9.29 23.16
C GLU A 232 10.20 7.98 23.81
N GLU A 233 9.59 6.84 23.47
CA GLU A 233 9.95 5.52 23.99
C GLU A 233 11.37 5.11 23.57
N GLU A 234 11.73 5.28 22.30
CA GLU A 234 13.08 5.00 21.82
C GLU A 234 14.11 5.91 22.51
N VAL A 235 13.79 7.20 22.73
CA VAL A 235 14.65 8.09 23.51
C VAL A 235 14.84 7.56 24.95
N HIS A 236 13.77 7.10 25.61
CA HIS A 236 13.86 6.53 26.95
C HIS A 236 14.73 5.27 26.99
N ILE A 237 14.55 4.35 26.04
CA ILE A 237 15.37 3.14 25.90
C ILE A 237 16.84 3.51 25.71
N LEU A 238 17.14 4.39 24.75
CA LEU A 238 18.51 4.78 24.43
C LEU A 238 19.18 5.56 25.58
N ARG A 239 18.43 6.37 26.34
CA ARG A 239 18.92 7.00 27.58
C ARG A 239 19.21 5.96 28.66
N GLY A 240 18.36 4.94 28.80
CA GLY A 240 18.56 3.82 29.73
C GLY A 240 19.86 3.06 29.43
N ILE A 241 20.12 2.76 28.16
CA ILE A 241 21.37 2.13 27.70
C ILE A 241 22.58 2.99 28.06
N ALA A 242 22.54 4.30 27.76
CA ALA A 242 23.63 5.21 28.09
C ALA A 242 23.92 5.25 29.59
N ARG A 243 22.87 5.32 30.42
CA ARG A 243 23.01 5.32 31.89
C ARG A 243 23.61 4.02 32.42
N ALA A 244 23.17 2.87 31.89
CA ALA A 244 23.71 1.57 32.27
C ALA A 244 25.19 1.44 31.89
N ALA A 245 25.58 1.89 30.69
CA ALA A 245 26.97 1.89 30.23
C ALA A 245 27.87 2.77 31.13
N ALA A 246 27.43 3.99 31.46
CA ALA A 246 28.15 4.87 32.38
C ALA A 246 28.31 4.25 33.78
N THR A 247 27.24 3.65 34.31
CA THR A 247 27.27 3.01 35.65
C THR A 247 28.23 1.82 35.69
N ALA A 248 28.22 0.99 34.65
CA ALA A 248 29.12 -0.17 34.54
C ALA A 248 30.59 0.26 34.46
N ALA A 249 30.89 1.32 33.70
CA ALA A 249 32.24 1.88 33.62
C ALA A 249 32.73 2.43 34.98
N ALA A 250 31.86 3.11 35.73
CA ALA A 250 32.18 3.60 37.06
C ALA A 250 32.49 2.46 38.05
N ALA A 251 31.70 1.38 38.04
CA ALA A 251 31.92 0.20 38.87
C ALA A 251 33.24 -0.51 38.55
N ALA A 252 33.60 -0.61 37.26
CA ALA A 252 34.87 -1.17 36.82
C ALA A 252 36.08 -0.31 37.21
N GLY A 253 35.91 1.03 37.25
CA GLY A 253 36.93 1.96 37.74
C GLY A 253 37.16 1.86 39.26
N SER A 254 36.10 1.70 40.05
CA SER A 254 36.20 1.55 41.52
C SER A 254 36.82 0.22 41.96
N GLY A 255 36.64 -0.86 41.19
CA GLY A 255 37.25 -2.17 41.49
C GLY A 255 38.76 -2.22 41.26
N ARG A 256 39.33 -1.27 40.52
CA ARG A 256 40.77 -1.22 40.19
C ARG A 256 41.61 -0.41 41.18
N ALA A 257 40.98 0.33 42.10
CA ALA A 257 41.65 1.19 43.08
C ALA A 257 42.05 0.48 44.40
N ALA A 258 41.73 -0.81 44.57
CA ALA A 258 42.00 -1.58 45.79
C ALA A 258 43.07 -2.66 45.58
N THR A 259 44.30 -2.27 45.22
CA THR A 259 45.49 -3.11 45.47
C THR A 259 46.71 -2.19 45.60
N PRO A 260 47.30 -2.02 46.79
CA PRO A 260 48.59 -1.35 46.89
C PRO A 260 49.68 -2.27 46.34
N ALA A 261 50.52 -1.72 45.48
CA ALA A 261 51.65 -2.43 44.89
C ALA A 261 52.66 -2.85 45.98
N ALA A 262 52.84 -4.15 46.16
CA ALA A 262 54.04 -4.70 46.78
C ALA A 262 55.14 -4.78 45.70
N GLY A 263 56.29 -4.19 46.00
CA GLY A 263 57.37 -4.00 45.05
C GLY A 263 58.05 -5.31 44.60
N ALA A 264 58.64 -5.25 43.41
CA ALA A 264 59.86 -5.95 43.06
C ALA A 264 60.53 -5.21 41.90
N ASP A 265 61.68 -4.64 42.22
CA ASP A 265 62.69 -4.13 41.30
C ASP A 265 63.28 -5.31 40.48
N MET A 266 63.43 -5.15 39.16
CA MET A 266 64.59 -5.66 38.40
C MET A 266 64.53 -5.33 36.89
N ASN A 267 65.64 -4.75 36.43
CA ASN A 267 66.28 -4.84 35.11
C ASN A 267 65.91 -3.87 33.95
N ARG A 268 66.67 -2.76 33.94
CA ARG A 268 67.61 -2.27 32.89
C ARG A 268 67.43 -2.71 31.42
N HIS A 269 67.12 -1.70 30.58
CA HIS A 269 67.74 -1.28 29.28
C HIS A 269 67.76 -2.24 28.05
N PRO A 270 67.93 -1.76 26.79
CA PRO A 270 67.63 -0.44 26.19
C PRO A 270 66.95 -0.47 24.79
N ARG A 271 66.66 0.74 24.30
CA ARG A 271 66.25 1.18 22.95
C ARG A 271 66.78 0.41 21.73
N SER A 272 65.94 0.29 20.68
CA SER A 272 66.33 0.47 19.25
C SER A 272 65.08 0.68 18.37
N ARG A 273 64.87 1.88 17.79
CA ARG A 273 64.93 2.25 16.34
C ARG A 273 63.92 1.51 15.45
N LYS A 274 62.91 2.23 14.91
CA LYS A 274 62.88 2.86 13.56
C LYS A 274 63.08 1.85 12.42
N GLY A 275 61.99 1.61 11.71
CA GLY A 275 61.85 0.95 10.41
C GLY A 275 60.38 1.05 10.04
#